data_AF-A0A840PHF0-F1
#
_entry.id   AF-A0A840PHF0-F1
#
_cell.length_a   1.000
_cell.length_b   1.000
_cell.length_c   1.000
_cell.angle_alpha   90.00
_cell.angle_beta   90.00
_cell.angle_gamma   90.00
#
_symmetry.space_group_name_H-M   'P 1'
#
loop_
_entity.id
_entity.type
_entity.pdbx_description
1 polymer ?
#
loop_
_entity_poly.entity_id
_entity_poly.type
_entity_poly.pdbx_seq_one_letter_code
_entity_poly.pdbx_strand_id
1 'polypeptide(L)'
;MPRIRNFKDLIFFRASEKIAYPHIDQLFGESGRHVIDWKLIERHWGDLMQVAISISEGRLSSATLMRRLRSNSRKNRIYKAFREVGRSVRTVALLRYLADPALRARVTAATNKVASYNGFSKWLGFGGVLADNDPEEQEKLIKFNTLLANLVVSHNALDISDIVRQLVAEGWSITADQLGRMAPYLRAHISRFGAYATDDLRHRPDPFDPLLKEVDFADVELAA
;
A
#
# COMPACT_ATOMS: atom_id res chain seq x y z
N MET A 1 -4.20 -4.74 1.50
CA MET A 1 -3.94 -5.90 0.61
C MET A 1 -3.58 -5.37 -0.77
N PRO A 2 -2.48 -5.80 -1.41
CA PRO A 2 -2.11 -5.31 -2.74
C PRO A 2 -3.03 -5.87 -3.83
N ARG A 3 -3.18 -5.15 -4.96
CA ARG A 3 -3.90 -5.66 -6.13
C ARG A 3 -3.29 -6.96 -6.62
N ILE A 4 -4.10 -8.00 -6.69
CA ILE A 4 -3.67 -9.30 -7.24
C ILE A 4 -3.87 -9.29 -8.74
N ARG A 5 -2.75 -9.36 -9.48
CA ARG A 5 -2.74 -9.64 -10.91
C ARG A 5 -2.65 -11.15 -11.13
N ASN A 6 -3.14 -11.62 -12.29
CA ASN A 6 -3.03 -13.01 -12.75
C ASN A 6 -3.39 -14.05 -11.67
N PHE A 7 -4.55 -13.88 -11.02
CA PHE A 7 -4.99 -14.79 -9.95
C PHE A 7 -5.10 -16.25 -10.42
N LYS A 8 -5.26 -16.48 -11.75
CA LYS A 8 -5.30 -17.80 -12.37
C LYS A 8 -3.98 -18.58 -12.23
N ASP A 9 -2.87 -17.87 -12.11
CA ASP A 9 -1.54 -18.48 -11.96
C ASP A 9 -1.22 -18.78 -10.48
N LEU A 10 -2.11 -18.39 -9.56
CA LEU A 10 -1.92 -18.59 -8.13
C LEU A 10 -2.53 -19.93 -7.70
N ILE A 11 -1.82 -20.63 -6.83
CA ILE A 11 -2.25 -21.92 -6.31
C ILE A 11 -3.10 -21.70 -5.05
N PHE A 12 -4.34 -22.16 -5.09
CA PHE A 12 -5.24 -22.22 -3.94
C PHE A 12 -5.13 -23.58 -3.26
N PHE A 13 -5.15 -23.58 -1.93
CA PHE A 13 -5.08 -24.81 -1.14
C PHE A 13 -6.46 -25.25 -0.69
N ARG A 14 -6.74 -26.54 -0.80
CA ARG A 14 -8.00 -27.14 -0.35
C ARG A 14 -7.96 -27.33 1.17
N ALA A 15 -9.12 -27.21 1.80
CA ALA A 15 -9.27 -27.55 3.21
C ALA A 15 -9.18 -29.07 3.44
N SER A 16 -9.59 -29.89 2.48
CA SER A 16 -9.51 -31.35 2.55
C SER A 16 -9.40 -31.94 1.15
N GLU A 17 -8.77 -33.10 1.03
CA GLU A 17 -8.67 -33.87 -0.22
C GLU A 17 -10.03 -34.30 -0.77
N LYS A 18 -11.01 -34.50 0.11
CA LYS A 18 -12.34 -35.02 -0.24
C LYS A 18 -13.28 -33.96 -0.81
N ILE A 19 -12.89 -32.68 -0.79
CA ILE A 19 -13.75 -31.57 -1.20
C ILE A 19 -13.43 -31.19 -2.65
N ALA A 20 -14.45 -31.31 -3.50
CA ALA A 20 -14.45 -30.79 -4.86
C ALA A 20 -15.42 -29.59 -4.94
N TYR A 21 -15.02 -28.53 -5.66
CA TYR A 21 -15.82 -27.31 -5.78
C TYR A 21 -16.37 -27.18 -7.22
N PRO A 22 -17.67 -27.42 -7.46
CA PRO A 22 -18.21 -27.60 -8.82
C PRO A 22 -17.85 -26.49 -9.83
N HIS A 23 -17.82 -25.23 -9.39
CA HIS A 23 -17.63 -24.08 -10.28
C HIS A 23 -16.24 -23.45 -10.22
N ILE A 24 -15.43 -23.81 -9.22
CA ILE A 24 -14.14 -23.14 -8.96
C ILE A 24 -12.99 -24.13 -8.75
N ASP A 25 -13.19 -25.42 -9.03
CA ASP A 25 -12.20 -26.46 -8.78
C ASP A 25 -10.86 -26.20 -9.48
N GLN A 26 -10.91 -25.59 -10.66
CA GLN A 26 -9.74 -25.21 -11.46
C GLN A 26 -8.83 -24.18 -10.78
N LEU A 27 -9.33 -23.43 -9.77
CA LEU A 27 -8.50 -22.50 -9.00
C LEU A 27 -7.60 -23.24 -8.00
N PHE A 28 -8.01 -24.44 -7.57
CA PHE A 28 -7.30 -25.21 -6.58
C PHE A 28 -6.23 -26.07 -7.23
N GLY A 29 -5.08 -26.16 -6.58
CA GLY A 29 -4.01 -27.04 -7.04
C GLY A 29 -4.40 -28.51 -6.97
N GLU A 30 -3.55 -29.35 -7.55
CA GLU A 30 -3.67 -30.81 -7.56
C GLU A 30 -4.06 -31.38 -6.18
N SER A 31 -5.11 -32.20 -6.15
CA SER A 31 -5.58 -32.92 -4.95
C SER A 31 -4.46 -33.80 -4.38
N GLY A 32 -4.38 -33.86 -3.05
CA GLY A 32 -3.29 -34.55 -2.33
C GLY A 32 -2.01 -33.73 -2.16
N ARG A 33 -1.67 -32.85 -3.11
CA ARG A 33 -0.48 -31.98 -3.02
C ARG A 33 -0.78 -30.60 -2.46
N HIS A 34 -1.94 -30.05 -2.77
CA HIS A 34 -2.34 -28.70 -2.39
C HIS A 34 -3.49 -28.72 -1.38
N VAL A 35 -3.29 -29.46 -0.29
CA VAL A 35 -4.23 -29.56 0.82
C VAL A 35 -3.55 -29.06 2.09
N ILE A 36 -4.28 -28.31 2.90
CA ILE A 36 -3.79 -27.81 4.18
C ILE A 36 -3.59 -28.97 5.16
N ASP A 37 -2.40 -29.09 5.74
CA ASP A 37 -2.14 -30.07 6.81
C ASP A 37 -2.59 -29.51 8.16
N TRP A 38 -3.88 -29.70 8.47
CA TRP A 38 -4.46 -29.29 9.75
C TRP A 38 -3.84 -30.00 10.95
N LYS A 39 -3.42 -31.26 10.80
CA LYS A 39 -2.77 -32.02 11.88
C LYS A 39 -1.40 -31.44 12.23
N LEU A 40 -0.68 -30.87 11.26
CA LEU A 40 0.56 -30.15 11.54
C LEU A 40 0.31 -28.86 12.31
N ILE A 41 -0.74 -28.11 11.94
CA ILE A 41 -1.13 -26.89 12.65
C ILE A 41 -1.52 -27.23 14.09
N GLU A 42 -2.38 -28.22 14.28
CA GLU A 42 -2.85 -28.67 15.60
C GLU A 42 -1.69 -29.12 16.50
N ARG A 43 -0.79 -29.97 15.99
CA ARG A 43 0.38 -30.46 16.73
C ARG A 43 1.33 -29.35 17.20
N HIS A 44 1.41 -28.25 16.46
CA HIS A 44 2.30 -27.12 16.76
C HIS A 44 1.54 -25.87 17.21
N TRP A 45 0.25 -25.98 17.56
CA TRP A 45 -0.59 -24.84 17.92
C TRP A 45 -0.01 -24.03 19.08
N GLY A 46 0.47 -24.71 20.13
CA GLY A 46 1.13 -24.07 21.26
C GLY A 46 2.35 -23.24 20.85
N ASP A 47 3.20 -23.79 19.98
CA ASP A 47 4.39 -23.09 19.46
C ASP A 47 3.99 -21.84 18.66
N LEU A 48 2.95 -21.94 17.83
CA LEU A 48 2.44 -20.82 17.04
C LEU A 48 1.90 -19.69 17.93
N MET A 49 1.12 -20.05 18.96
CA MET A 49 0.58 -19.08 19.92
C MET A 49 1.67 -18.43 20.76
N GLN A 50 2.66 -19.19 21.23
CA GLN A 50 3.78 -18.64 21.97
C GLN A 50 4.55 -17.59 21.15
N VAL A 51 4.77 -17.86 19.87
CA VAL A 51 5.42 -16.90 18.96
C VAL A 51 4.52 -15.67 18.76
N ALA A 52 3.22 -15.85 18.53
CA ALA A 52 2.29 -14.73 18.36
C ALA A 52 2.26 -13.81 19.59
N ILE A 53 2.17 -14.40 20.79
CA ILE A 53 2.18 -13.69 22.07
C ILE A 53 3.52 -12.96 22.28
N SER A 54 4.65 -13.61 21.98
CA SER A 54 5.98 -13.00 22.10
C SER A 54 6.16 -11.77 21.20
N ILE A 55 5.54 -11.77 20.00
CA ILE A 55 5.52 -10.60 19.11
C ILE A 55 4.62 -9.51 19.69
N SER A 56 3.41 -9.85 20.16
CA SER A 56 2.49 -8.86 20.71
C SER A 56 3.04 -8.17 21.97
N GLU A 57 3.84 -8.87 22.76
CA GLU A 57 4.50 -8.32 23.96
C GLU A 57 5.84 -7.64 23.64
N GLY A 58 6.22 -7.53 22.38
CA GLY A 58 7.46 -6.87 21.96
C GLY A 58 8.75 -7.60 22.35
N ARG A 59 8.67 -8.82 22.88
CA ARG A 59 9.84 -9.63 23.28
C ARG A 59 10.64 -10.14 22.08
N LEU A 60 10.00 -10.22 20.90
CA LEU A 60 10.64 -10.63 19.67
C LEU A 60 10.18 -9.75 18.50
N SER A 61 11.13 -9.16 17.77
CA SER A 61 10.80 -8.42 16.55
C SER A 61 10.46 -9.37 15.39
N SER A 62 9.47 -8.97 14.58
CA SER A 62 9.05 -9.73 13.38
C SER A 62 10.21 -9.97 12.41
N ALA A 63 11.10 -8.99 12.24
CA ALA A 63 12.27 -9.11 11.37
C ALA A 63 13.25 -10.19 11.87
N THR A 64 13.53 -10.22 13.17
CA THR A 64 14.42 -11.23 13.78
C THR A 64 13.80 -12.62 13.69
N LEU A 65 12.51 -12.76 13.97
CA LEU A 65 11.79 -14.01 13.82
C LEU A 65 11.86 -14.53 12.38
N MET A 66 11.57 -13.69 11.39
CA MET A 66 11.64 -14.09 9.98
C MET A 66 13.04 -14.54 9.58
N ARG A 67 14.09 -13.84 10.02
CA ARG A 67 15.48 -14.23 9.77
C ARG A 67 15.76 -15.62 10.35
N ARG A 68 15.30 -15.90 11.57
CA ARG A 68 15.51 -17.17 12.26
C ARG A 68 14.69 -18.32 11.67
N LEU A 69 13.42 -18.10 11.35
CA LEU A 69 12.56 -19.10 10.72
C LEU A 69 13.04 -19.47 9.32
N ARG A 70 13.60 -18.50 8.58
CA ARG A 70 14.15 -18.71 7.25
C ARG A 70 15.49 -19.47 7.30
N SER A 71 16.31 -19.22 8.32
CA SER A 71 17.50 -20.04 8.60
C SER A 71 17.06 -21.49 8.89
N ASN A 72 17.52 -22.46 8.09
CA ASN A 72 17.11 -23.86 8.19
C ASN A 72 15.61 -24.17 7.95
N SER A 73 14.92 -23.33 7.17
CA SER A 73 13.48 -23.46 6.85
C SER A 73 12.99 -24.85 6.43
N ARG A 74 13.82 -25.66 5.75
CA ARG A 74 13.46 -27.04 5.34
C ARG A 74 13.37 -28.02 6.52
N LYS A 75 14.14 -27.77 7.59
CA LYS A 75 14.20 -28.61 8.82
C LYS A 75 13.35 -28.04 9.96
N ASN A 76 13.05 -26.74 9.93
CA ASN A 76 12.29 -26.06 10.98
C ASN A 76 10.79 -26.44 10.94
N ARG A 77 10.33 -27.20 11.94
CA ARG A 77 8.93 -27.65 12.06
C ARG A 77 7.95 -26.50 12.34
N ILE A 78 8.36 -25.52 13.14
CA ILE A 78 7.57 -24.32 13.44
C ILE A 78 7.35 -23.50 12.16
N TYR A 79 8.39 -23.34 11.33
CA TYR A 79 8.26 -22.68 10.02
C TYR A 79 7.27 -23.42 9.11
N LYS A 80 7.29 -24.76 9.09
CA LYS A 80 6.32 -25.54 8.31
C LYS A 80 4.88 -25.32 8.81
N ALA A 81 4.65 -25.32 10.12
CA ALA A 81 3.34 -25.02 10.69
C ALA A 81 2.86 -23.61 10.32
N PHE A 82 3.71 -22.58 10.48
CA PHE A 82 3.39 -21.22 10.04
C PHE A 82 3.10 -21.13 8.54
N ARG A 83 3.80 -21.92 7.72
CA ARG A 83 3.55 -21.98 6.28
C ARG A 83 2.17 -22.55 5.97
N GLU A 84 1.71 -23.58 6.67
CA GLU A 84 0.36 -24.12 6.46
C GLU A 84 -0.73 -23.12 6.88
N VAL A 85 -0.56 -22.43 8.01
CA VAL A 85 -1.43 -21.31 8.39
C VAL A 85 -1.42 -20.20 7.34
N GLY A 86 -0.24 -19.83 6.84
CA GLY A 86 -0.11 -18.84 5.78
C GLY A 86 -0.82 -19.25 4.49
N ARG A 87 -0.79 -20.54 4.12
CA ARG A 87 -1.51 -21.08 2.95
C ARG A 87 -3.02 -21.01 3.12
N SER A 88 -3.54 -21.33 4.31
CA SER A 88 -4.99 -21.27 4.57
C SER A 88 -5.48 -19.82 4.54
N VAL A 89 -4.82 -18.91 5.26
CA VAL A 89 -5.14 -17.47 5.28
C VAL A 89 -5.03 -16.86 3.89
N ARG A 90 -3.97 -17.19 3.14
CA ARG A 90 -3.80 -16.73 1.76
C ARG A 90 -4.94 -17.20 0.87
N THR A 91 -5.32 -18.48 0.93
CA THR A 91 -6.41 -19.03 0.12
C THR A 91 -7.72 -18.30 0.42
N VAL A 92 -8.05 -18.09 1.69
CA VAL A 92 -9.25 -17.32 2.10
C VAL A 92 -9.18 -15.87 1.59
N ALA A 93 -8.04 -15.20 1.71
CA ALA A 93 -7.87 -13.83 1.23
C ALA A 93 -8.04 -13.73 -0.30
N LEU A 94 -7.49 -14.68 -1.06
CA LEU A 94 -7.65 -14.76 -2.51
C LEU A 94 -9.12 -14.98 -2.90
N LEU A 95 -9.80 -15.91 -2.23
CA LEU A 95 -11.22 -16.18 -2.47
C LEU A 95 -12.10 -14.97 -2.15
N ARG A 96 -11.86 -14.28 -1.03
CA ARG A 96 -12.54 -13.03 -0.67
C ARG A 96 -12.31 -11.95 -1.74
N TYR A 97 -11.08 -11.79 -2.19
CA TYR A 97 -10.77 -10.85 -3.27
C TYR A 97 -11.49 -11.18 -4.58
N LEU A 98 -11.71 -12.46 -4.89
CA LEU A 98 -12.48 -12.89 -6.06
C LEU A 98 -14.00 -12.81 -5.88
N ALA A 99 -14.50 -12.96 -4.66
CA ALA A 99 -15.93 -12.93 -4.37
C ALA A 99 -16.48 -11.51 -4.20
N ASP A 100 -15.69 -10.57 -3.67
CA ASP A 100 -16.16 -9.23 -3.28
C ASP A 100 -15.68 -8.14 -4.26
N PRO A 101 -16.57 -7.59 -5.11
CA PRO A 101 -16.24 -6.48 -6.00
C PRO A 101 -15.87 -5.19 -5.27
N ALA A 102 -16.49 -4.89 -4.13
CA ALA A 102 -16.22 -3.68 -3.35
C ALA A 102 -14.82 -3.74 -2.72
N LEU A 103 -14.40 -4.91 -2.24
CA LEU A 103 -13.01 -5.14 -1.82
C LEU A 103 -12.03 -4.91 -2.97
N ARG A 104 -12.31 -5.42 -4.17
CA ARG A 104 -11.45 -5.18 -5.35
C ARG A 104 -11.36 -3.72 -5.73
N ALA A 105 -12.48 -3.00 -5.68
CA ALA A 105 -12.53 -1.57 -5.96
C ALA A 105 -11.64 -0.79 -4.98
N ARG A 106 -11.79 -1.04 -3.67
CA ARG A 106 -10.94 -0.43 -2.63
C ARG A 106 -9.46 -0.74 -2.80
N VAL A 107 -9.11 -2.00 -3.04
CA VAL A 107 -7.72 -2.41 -3.28
C VAL A 107 -7.15 -1.74 -4.53
N THR A 108 -7.95 -1.60 -5.58
CA THR A 108 -7.54 -0.92 -6.83
C THR A 108 -7.34 0.57 -6.60
N ALA A 109 -8.25 1.24 -5.89
CA ALA A 109 -8.12 2.65 -5.53
C ALA A 109 -6.84 2.92 -4.73
N ALA A 110 -6.60 2.12 -3.68
CA ALA A 110 -5.36 2.22 -2.89
C ALA A 110 -4.10 1.96 -3.73
N THR A 111 -4.14 0.98 -4.63
CA THR A 111 -3.03 0.70 -5.55
C THR A 111 -2.79 1.85 -6.52
N ASN A 112 -3.84 2.47 -7.05
CA ASN A 112 -3.73 3.61 -7.96
C ASN A 112 -3.14 4.83 -7.25
N LYS A 113 -3.52 5.09 -5.99
CA LYS A 113 -2.94 6.15 -5.15
C LYS A 113 -1.42 5.97 -5.02
N VAL A 114 -0.98 4.78 -4.60
CA VAL A 114 0.45 4.46 -4.46
C VAL A 114 1.19 4.52 -5.80
N ALA A 115 0.60 4.00 -6.87
CA ALA A 115 1.22 4.03 -8.20
C ALA A 115 1.36 5.46 -8.74
N SER A 116 0.36 6.32 -8.50
CA SER A 116 0.40 7.73 -8.89
C SER A 116 1.48 8.47 -8.12
N TYR A 117 1.56 8.29 -6.80
CA TYR A 117 2.66 8.83 -5.98
C TYR A 117 4.03 8.34 -6.45
N ASN A 118 4.20 7.04 -6.71
CA ASN A 118 5.47 6.50 -7.20
C ASN A 118 5.86 7.09 -8.57
N GLY A 119 4.89 7.25 -9.47
CA GLY A 119 5.10 7.90 -10.77
C GLY A 119 5.50 9.36 -10.62
N PHE A 120 4.88 10.07 -9.68
CA PHE A 120 5.18 11.46 -9.33
C PHE A 120 6.56 11.61 -8.68
N SER A 121 6.88 10.81 -7.67
CA SER A 121 8.19 10.79 -7.00
C SER A 121 9.32 10.42 -7.97
N LYS A 122 9.08 9.48 -8.90
CA LYS A 122 10.03 9.18 -9.98
C LYS A 122 10.21 10.34 -10.95
N TRP A 123 9.13 11.08 -11.26
CA TRP A 123 9.19 12.26 -12.10
C TRP A 123 9.92 13.42 -11.42
N LEU A 124 9.85 13.57 -10.09
CA LEU A 124 10.63 14.57 -9.36
C LEU A 124 12.12 14.23 -9.28
N GLY A 125 12.45 12.94 -9.21
CA GLY A 125 13.84 12.48 -9.10
C GLY A 125 14.72 13.01 -10.23
N PHE A 126 15.87 13.57 -9.83
CA PHE A 126 16.95 14.02 -10.70
C PHE A 126 18.25 13.29 -10.32
N GLY A 127 19.18 13.09 -11.27
CA GLY A 127 20.50 12.48 -10.99
C GLY A 127 20.75 11.04 -11.48
N GLY A 128 19.83 10.42 -12.23
CA GLY A 128 20.07 9.13 -12.89
C GLY A 128 19.91 7.89 -11.99
N VAL A 129 20.37 6.73 -12.47
CA VAL A 129 20.40 5.46 -11.71
C VAL A 129 21.65 5.47 -10.84
N LEU A 130 21.55 5.15 -9.55
CA LEU A 130 22.73 5.00 -8.70
C LEU A 130 23.68 3.98 -9.32
N ALA A 131 24.89 4.43 -9.64
CA ALA A 131 25.93 3.58 -10.21
C ALA A 131 26.54 2.64 -9.16
N ASP A 132 26.45 3.00 -7.87
CA ASP A 132 27.09 2.28 -6.78
C ASP A 132 26.08 1.77 -5.73
N ASN A 133 26.38 0.62 -5.14
CA ASN A 133 25.51 -0.04 -4.16
C ASN A 133 25.81 0.43 -2.73
N ASP A 134 26.03 1.74 -2.57
CA ASP A 134 26.27 2.39 -1.27
C ASP A 134 24.91 2.65 -0.57
N PRO A 135 24.65 1.99 0.57
CA PRO A 135 23.40 2.18 1.31
C PRO A 135 23.18 3.61 1.80
N GLU A 136 24.24 4.35 2.16
CA GLU A 136 24.10 5.70 2.71
C GLU A 136 23.64 6.70 1.64
N GLU A 137 24.22 6.62 0.43
CA GLU A 137 23.81 7.45 -0.69
C GLU A 137 22.40 7.09 -1.18
N GLN A 138 22.04 5.80 -1.19
CA GLN A 138 20.67 5.36 -1.47
C GLN A 138 19.67 5.97 -0.47
N GLU A 139 20.01 5.95 0.82
CA GLU A 139 19.17 6.49 1.87
C GLU A 139 18.99 8.00 1.73
N LYS A 140 20.06 8.75 1.49
CA LYS A 140 20.02 10.20 1.25
C LYS A 140 19.11 10.53 0.07
N LEU A 141 19.28 9.85 -1.06
CA LEU A 141 18.47 10.09 -2.25
C LEU A 141 16.98 9.82 -2.00
N ILE A 142 16.64 8.72 -1.31
CA ILE A 142 15.25 8.42 -0.95
C ILE A 142 14.68 9.51 -0.04
N LYS A 143 15.42 9.93 0.98
CA LYS A 143 14.97 10.95 1.94
C LYS A 143 14.77 12.32 1.29
N PHE A 144 15.75 12.80 0.52
CA PHE A 144 15.65 14.09 -0.16
C PHE A 144 14.55 14.10 -1.23
N ASN A 145 14.41 13.02 -2.00
CA ASN A 145 13.34 12.93 -2.99
C ASN A 145 11.96 12.87 -2.33
N THR A 146 11.85 12.20 -1.17
CA THR A 146 10.61 12.19 -0.38
C THR A 146 10.28 13.57 0.17
N LEU A 147 11.28 14.30 0.67
CA LEU A 147 11.11 15.68 1.14
C LEU A 147 10.61 16.58 0.01
N LEU A 148 11.28 16.53 -1.16
CA LEU A 148 10.87 17.30 -2.34
C LEU A 148 9.44 16.95 -2.78
N ALA A 149 9.09 15.66 -2.80
CA ALA A 149 7.74 15.22 -3.13
C ALA A 149 6.69 15.80 -2.18
N ASN A 150 6.97 15.80 -0.87
CA ASN A 150 6.07 16.37 0.13
C ASN A 150 5.91 17.89 -0.05
N LEU A 151 7.00 18.62 -0.31
CA LEU A 151 6.95 20.07 -0.54
C LEU A 151 6.06 20.41 -1.74
N VAL A 152 6.24 19.71 -2.87
CA VAL A 152 5.45 19.94 -4.07
C VAL A 152 3.99 19.52 -3.87
N VAL A 153 3.74 18.40 -3.18
CA VAL A 153 2.37 17.98 -2.82
C VAL A 153 1.67 19.05 -1.97
N SER A 154 2.36 19.62 -0.99
CA SER A 154 1.81 20.70 -0.18
C SER A 154 1.49 21.94 -1.01
N HIS A 155 2.39 22.34 -1.92
CA HIS A 155 2.15 23.46 -2.83
C HIS A 155 0.93 23.21 -3.74
N ASN A 156 0.86 22.04 -4.37
CA ASN A 156 -0.29 21.64 -5.18
C ASN A 156 -1.60 21.66 -4.38
N ALA A 157 -1.57 21.22 -3.12
CA ALA A 157 -2.76 21.22 -2.27
C ALA A 157 -3.25 22.64 -1.93
N LEU A 158 -2.33 23.59 -1.78
CA LEU A 158 -2.65 25.01 -1.60
C LEU A 158 -3.29 25.58 -2.85
N ASP A 159 -2.64 25.43 -4.01
CA ASP A 159 -3.16 25.94 -5.28
C ASP A 159 -4.55 25.35 -5.59
N ILE A 160 -4.75 24.06 -5.33
CA ILE A 160 -6.07 23.42 -5.46
C ILE A 160 -7.08 24.07 -4.51
N SER A 161 -6.71 24.34 -3.26
CA SER A 161 -7.61 24.96 -2.29
C SER A 161 -8.02 26.37 -2.73
N ASP A 162 -7.08 27.18 -3.19
CA ASP A 162 -7.34 28.54 -3.66
C ASP A 162 -8.26 28.55 -4.88
N ILE A 163 -8.01 27.65 -5.85
CA ILE A 163 -8.88 27.47 -7.03
C ILE A 163 -10.28 27.02 -6.60
N VAL A 164 -10.41 26.11 -5.62
CA VAL A 164 -11.72 25.67 -5.12
C VAL A 164 -12.47 26.84 -4.48
N ARG A 165 -11.82 27.67 -3.66
CA ARG A 165 -12.44 28.88 -3.09
C ARG A 165 -12.92 29.83 -4.18
N GLN A 166 -12.09 30.07 -5.19
CA GLN A 166 -12.45 30.91 -6.33
C GLN A 166 -13.69 30.36 -7.06
N LEU A 167 -13.70 29.06 -7.38
CA LEU A 167 -14.83 28.43 -8.08
C LEU A 167 -16.12 28.51 -7.26
N VAL A 168 -16.05 28.29 -5.94
CA VAL A 168 -17.22 28.45 -5.06
C VAL A 168 -17.70 29.90 -5.04
N ALA A 169 -16.78 30.87 -4.99
CA ALA A 169 -17.14 32.29 -5.05
C ALA A 169 -17.77 32.69 -6.40
N GLU A 170 -17.40 32.02 -7.50
CA GLU A 170 -18.02 32.15 -8.82
C GLU A 170 -19.38 31.45 -8.94
N GLY A 171 -19.82 30.74 -7.91
CA GLY A 171 -21.13 30.07 -7.84
C GLY A 171 -21.12 28.58 -8.17
N TRP A 172 -19.96 27.95 -8.32
CA TRP A 172 -19.87 26.51 -8.53
C TRP A 172 -20.06 25.73 -7.23
N SER A 173 -20.86 24.66 -7.26
CA SER A 173 -20.99 23.72 -6.15
C SER A 173 -19.93 22.62 -6.23
N ILE A 174 -18.98 22.59 -5.31
CA ILE A 174 -17.94 21.55 -5.22
C ILE A 174 -18.19 20.71 -3.97
N THR A 175 -18.34 19.39 -4.16
CA THR A 175 -18.55 18.44 -3.06
C THR A 175 -17.23 17.82 -2.59
N ALA A 176 -17.18 17.38 -1.34
CA ALA A 176 -15.98 16.75 -0.80
C ALA A 176 -15.63 15.41 -1.47
N ASP A 177 -16.62 14.65 -1.97
CA ASP A 177 -16.35 13.45 -2.77
C ASP A 177 -15.65 13.79 -4.11
N GLN A 178 -16.05 14.87 -4.78
CA GLN A 178 -15.37 15.33 -5.99
C GLN A 178 -13.93 15.74 -5.71
N LEU A 179 -13.71 16.50 -4.63
CA LEU A 179 -12.38 16.91 -4.20
C LEU A 179 -11.52 15.71 -3.77
N GLY A 180 -12.09 14.75 -3.05
CA GLY A 180 -11.43 13.52 -2.59
C GLY A 180 -10.99 12.57 -3.71
N ARG A 181 -11.55 12.71 -4.92
CA ARG A 181 -11.11 11.98 -6.12
C ARG A 181 -9.86 12.59 -6.77
N MET A 182 -9.48 13.80 -6.39
CA MET A 182 -8.27 14.46 -6.90
C MET A 182 -7.04 14.05 -6.09
N ALA A 183 -5.90 13.96 -6.79
CA ALA A 183 -4.62 13.74 -6.15
C ALA A 183 -3.71 14.96 -6.39
N PRO A 184 -3.00 15.45 -5.36
CA PRO A 184 -2.11 16.61 -5.45
C PRO A 184 -0.77 16.27 -6.14
N TYR A 185 -0.80 15.43 -7.19
CA TYR A 185 0.35 14.96 -7.95
C TYR A 185 0.39 15.58 -9.36
N LEU A 186 -0.16 16.79 -9.49
CA LEU A 186 -0.18 17.56 -10.72
C LEU A 186 1.26 17.97 -11.09
N ARG A 187 1.56 17.97 -12.39
CA ARG A 187 2.92 18.19 -12.93
C ARG A 187 3.01 19.28 -13.97
N ALA A 188 1.90 19.57 -14.67
CA ALA A 188 1.92 20.40 -15.87
C ALA A 188 2.34 21.86 -15.60
N HIS A 189 2.01 22.40 -14.42
CA HIS A 189 2.34 23.77 -14.04
C HIS A 189 3.73 23.90 -13.39
N ILE A 190 4.43 22.78 -13.14
CA ILE A 190 5.69 22.78 -12.39
C ILE A 190 6.87 22.81 -13.35
N SER A 191 7.68 23.87 -13.27
CA SER A 191 8.94 23.97 -13.99
C SER A 191 10.07 23.24 -13.25
N ARG A 192 10.17 21.91 -13.44
CA ARG A 192 11.13 21.04 -12.72
C ARG A 192 12.59 21.50 -12.82
N PHE A 193 12.97 22.09 -13.95
CA PHE A 193 14.33 22.58 -14.23
C PHE A 193 14.36 24.07 -14.59
N GLY A 194 13.38 24.81 -14.11
CA GLY A 194 13.25 26.23 -14.42
C GLY A 194 14.41 27.07 -13.87
N ALA A 195 14.52 28.30 -14.38
CA ALA A 195 15.33 29.32 -13.75
C ALA A 195 14.62 29.79 -12.47
N TYR A 196 15.30 29.67 -11.33
CA TYR A 196 14.80 30.16 -10.06
C TYR A 196 15.22 31.62 -9.89
N ALA A 197 14.25 32.53 -9.93
CA ALA A 197 14.45 33.94 -9.59
C ALA A 197 14.78 34.04 -8.09
N THR A 198 16.02 34.39 -7.76
CA THR A 198 16.48 34.53 -6.36
C THR A 198 16.10 35.86 -5.74
N ASP A 199 15.68 36.80 -6.59
CA ASP A 199 15.12 38.11 -6.27
C ASP A 199 13.78 38.03 -5.51
N ASP A 200 12.97 37.02 -5.78
CA ASP A 200 11.64 36.85 -5.15
C ASP A 200 11.65 36.02 -3.85
N LEU A 201 12.79 35.49 -3.42
CA LEU A 201 12.91 34.69 -2.19
C LEU A 201 12.53 35.45 -0.91
N ARG A 202 12.42 36.79 -0.99
CA ARG A 202 12.07 37.66 0.15
C ARG A 202 10.58 37.95 0.24
N HIS A 203 9.79 37.61 -0.78
CA HIS A 203 8.34 37.76 -0.71
C HIS A 203 7.79 36.77 0.32
N ARG A 204 7.20 37.31 1.39
CA ARG A 204 6.52 36.50 2.39
C ARG A 204 5.24 35.96 1.74
N PRO A 205 5.04 34.62 1.69
CA PRO A 205 3.78 34.08 1.21
C PRO A 205 2.63 34.52 2.11
N ASP A 206 1.43 34.55 1.56
CA ASP A 206 0.23 34.81 2.32
C ASP A 206 0.07 33.83 3.49
N PRO A 207 -0.65 34.22 4.56
CA PRO A 207 -0.89 33.36 5.70
C PRO A 207 -1.50 32.02 5.25
N PHE A 208 -0.89 30.93 5.69
CA PHE A 208 -1.39 29.59 5.46
C PHE A 208 -2.79 29.43 6.08
N ASP A 209 -3.81 29.21 5.25
CA ASP A 209 -5.15 28.82 5.69
C ASP A 209 -5.40 27.34 5.38
N PRO A 210 -5.29 26.44 6.39
CA PRO A 210 -5.56 25.02 6.21
C PRO A 210 -7.06 24.69 6.05
N LEU A 211 -7.97 25.63 6.26
CA LEU A 211 -9.40 25.36 6.39
C LEU A 211 -10.17 25.71 5.12
N LEU A 212 -10.60 24.68 4.40
CA LEU A 212 -11.53 24.82 3.27
C LEU A 212 -12.98 24.76 3.77
N LYS A 213 -13.50 25.87 4.29
CA LYS A 213 -14.84 25.97 4.91
C LYS A 213 -15.97 25.93 3.90
N GLU A 214 -15.66 26.18 2.64
CA GLU A 214 -16.56 26.26 1.49
C GLU A 214 -17.06 24.88 1.06
N VAL A 215 -16.36 23.82 1.48
CA VAL A 215 -16.69 22.44 1.16
C VAL A 215 -17.04 21.69 2.45
N ASP A 216 -18.20 21.06 2.49
CA ASP A 216 -18.61 20.22 3.61
C ASP A 216 -17.99 18.82 3.51
N PHE A 217 -17.16 18.47 4.49
CA PHE A 217 -16.48 17.18 4.59
C PHE A 217 -17.18 16.21 5.56
N ALA A 218 -18.29 16.58 6.21
CA ALA A 218 -18.95 15.74 7.22
C ALA A 218 -19.43 14.39 6.69
N ASP A 219 -19.82 14.34 5.41
CA ASP A 219 -20.35 13.14 4.74
C ASP A 219 -19.29 12.28 4.04
N VAL A 220 -18.01 12.64 4.13
CA VAL A 220 -16.96 11.84 3.51
C VAL A 220 -16.63 10.67 4.41
N GLU A 221 -16.97 9.45 3.97
CA GLU A 221 -16.26 8.26 4.41
C GLU A 221 -14.79 8.42 3.98
N LEU A 222 -13.97 8.99 4.86
CA LEU A 222 -12.53 9.00 4.71
C LEU A 222 -12.07 7.55 4.67
N ALA A 223 -11.94 7.00 3.46
CA ALA A 223 -11.42 5.67 3.24
C ALA A 223 -9.98 5.64 3.78
N ALA A 224 -9.85 5.11 5.01
CA ALA A 224 -8.58 4.81 5.66
C ALA A 224 -7.73 3.82 4.84
#